data_AF-A0A1F5B230-F1
#
_entry.id   AF-A0A1F5B230-F1
#
_cell.length_a   1.000
_cell.length_b   1.000
_cell.length_c   1.000
_cell.angle_alpha   90.00
_cell.angle_beta   90.00
_cell.angle_gamma   90.00
#
_symmetry.space_group_name_H-M   'P 1'
#
loop_
_entity.id
_entity.type
_entity.pdbx_description
1 polymer ?
#
loop_
_entity_poly.entity_id
_entity_poly.type
_entity_poly.pdbx_seq_one_letter_code
_entity_poly.pdbx_strand_id
1 'polypeptide(L)'
;MSRSGRVAIGDWSYPRIFFHTGNALMVEIARAGCWPCSLCEQRVWAVDRRLQEAGVRYKWAPSGVAQYVDIELPTGEQVGVGDYLSQILGVSVRETA
;
A
#
# COMPACT_ATOMS: atom_id res chain seq x y z
N MET A 1 1.31 18.94 1.03
CA MET A 1 1.94 18.62 -0.27
C MET A 1 1.43 17.27 -0.71
N SER A 2 1.06 17.11 -1.99
CA SER A 2 0.68 15.82 -2.56
C SER A 2 1.87 15.23 -3.32
N ARG A 3 2.14 13.94 -3.12
CA ARG A 3 3.21 13.20 -3.79
C ARG A 3 2.63 11.90 -4.34
N SER A 4 3.04 11.50 -5.54
CA SER A 4 2.74 10.18 -6.09
C SER A 4 4.02 9.53 -6.59
N GLY A 5 3.99 8.21 -6.71
CA GLY A 5 5.13 7.44 -7.16
C GLY A 5 4.82 5.96 -7.24
N ARG A 6 5.87 5.15 -7.26
CA ARG A 6 5.77 3.71 -7.28
C ARG A 6 6.63 3.08 -6.19
N VAL A 7 6.18 1.95 -5.68
CA VAL A 7 6.91 1.13 -4.71
C VAL A 7 6.97 -0.33 -5.15
N ALA A 8 8.12 -0.97 -5.03
CA ALA A 8 8.22 -2.42 -5.12
C ALA A 8 8.05 -3.03 -3.72
N ILE A 9 7.11 -3.95 -3.56
CA ILE A 9 6.75 -4.59 -2.29
C ILE A 9 7.22 -6.03 -2.30
N GLY A 10 8.20 -6.37 -1.46
CA GLY A 10 8.77 -7.71 -1.36
C GLY A 10 9.17 -8.28 -2.72
N ASP A 11 8.64 -9.47 -3.01
CA ASP A 11 8.85 -10.24 -4.24
C ASP A 11 7.74 -10.01 -5.29
N TRP A 12 6.87 -9.01 -5.10
CA TRP A 12 5.73 -8.83 -5.99
C TRP A 12 6.16 -8.46 -7.41
N SER A 13 5.60 -9.19 -8.37
CA SER A 13 5.71 -8.82 -9.78
C SER A 13 5.08 -7.43 -10.00
N TYR A 14 5.90 -6.52 -10.51
CA TYR A 14 5.63 -5.10 -10.79
C TYR A 14 5.54 -4.20 -9.56
N PRO A 15 6.05 -2.96 -9.65
CA PRO A 15 5.79 -1.92 -8.67
C PRO A 15 4.30 -1.58 -8.54
N ARG A 16 3.93 -1.00 -7.41
CA ARG A 16 2.58 -0.53 -7.05
C ARG A 16 2.56 0.98 -6.96
N ILE A 17 1.46 1.56 -7.42
CA ILE A 17 1.26 3.01 -7.36
C ILE A 17 0.96 3.41 -5.92
N PHE A 18 1.50 4.55 -5.48
CA PHE A 18 1.06 5.19 -4.25
C PHE A 18 0.73 6.66 -4.45
N PHE A 19 -0.13 7.17 -3.58
CA PHE A 19 -0.49 8.58 -3.46
C PHE A 19 -0.40 8.98 -1.99
N HIS A 20 0.41 9.98 -1.69
CA HIS A 20 0.57 10.56 -0.36
C HIS A 20 -0.03 11.97 -0.37
N THR A 21 -1.11 12.18 0.39
CA THR A 21 -1.80 13.47 0.48
C THR A 21 -2.09 13.80 1.94
N GLY A 22 -1.42 14.83 2.48
CA GLY A 22 -1.59 15.20 3.89
C GLY A 22 -1.11 14.09 4.81
N ASN A 23 -2.02 13.50 5.58
CA ASN A 23 -1.77 12.35 6.46
C ASN A 23 -2.34 11.04 5.90
N ALA A 24 -2.65 10.97 4.61
CA ALA A 24 -3.19 9.77 3.98
C ALA A 24 -2.18 9.21 2.97
N LEU A 25 -1.93 7.89 3.06
CA LEU A 25 -1.13 7.12 2.11
C LEU A 25 -2.01 6.06 1.46
N MET A 26 -2.34 6.27 0.19
CA MET A 26 -3.07 5.31 -0.62
C MET A 26 -2.08 4.47 -1.43
N VAL A 27 -2.19 3.14 -1.39
CA VAL A 27 -1.30 2.20 -2.09
C VAL A 27 -2.12 1.18 -2.87
N GLU A 28 -1.74 0.95 -4.13
CA GLU A 28 -2.30 -0.13 -4.94
C GLU A 28 -1.84 -1.49 -4.43
N ILE A 29 -2.77 -2.40 -4.16
CA ILE A 29 -2.48 -3.77 -3.73
C ILE A 29 -2.72 -4.76 -4.87
N ALA A 30 -3.86 -4.61 -5.57
CA ALA A 30 -4.18 -5.37 -6.76
C ALA A 30 -4.35 -4.43 -7.96
N ARG A 31 -3.65 -4.74 -9.05
CA ARG A 31 -3.71 -3.97 -10.30
C ARG A 31 -5.07 -4.12 -10.99
N ALA A 32 -5.45 -3.07 -11.70
CA ALA A 32 -6.60 -3.10 -12.59
C ALA A 32 -6.48 -4.26 -13.61
N GLY A 33 -7.54 -5.06 -13.73
CA GLY A 33 -7.60 -6.20 -14.66
C GLY A 33 -6.95 -7.49 -14.15
N CYS A 34 -6.25 -7.45 -13.00
CA CYS A 34 -5.76 -8.65 -12.32
C CYS A 34 -6.67 -9.09 -11.15
N TRP A 35 -7.59 -8.24 -10.71
CA TRP A 35 -8.56 -8.55 -9.67
C TRP A 35 -9.91 -8.95 -10.27
N PRO A 36 -10.60 -9.97 -9.73
CA PRO A 36 -10.13 -10.89 -8.70
C PRO A 36 -9.33 -12.07 -9.29
N CYS A 37 -8.15 -12.34 -8.75
CA CYS A 37 -7.43 -13.60 -8.98
C CYS A 37 -6.80 -14.07 -7.66
N SER A 38 -6.56 -15.38 -7.52
CA SER A 38 -6.15 -15.98 -6.24
C SER A 38 -4.89 -15.33 -5.64
N LEU A 39 -3.92 -14.94 -6.48
CA LEU A 39 -2.72 -14.24 -6.01
C LEU A 39 -3.05 -12.82 -5.48
N CYS A 40 -3.92 -12.09 -6.16
CA CYS A 40 -4.34 -10.76 -5.71
C CYS A 40 -5.19 -10.83 -4.43
N GLU A 41 -6.07 -11.82 -4.30
CA GLU A 41 -6.83 -12.09 -3.06
C GLU A 41 -5.92 -12.39 -1.89
N GLN A 42 -4.94 -13.29 -2.08
CA GLN A 42 -3.93 -13.59 -1.06
C GLN A 42 -3.15 -12.34 -0.63
N ARG A 43 -2.76 -11.48 -1.58
CA ARG A 43 -2.08 -10.22 -1.29
C ARG A 43 -2.95 -9.26 -0.49
N VAL A 44 -4.22 -9.10 -0.86
CA VAL A 44 -5.18 -8.27 -0.12
C VAL A 44 -5.32 -8.77 1.31
N TRP A 45 -5.55 -10.07 1.52
CA TRP A 45 -5.65 -10.63 2.86
C TRP A 45 -4.36 -10.54 3.67
N ALA A 46 -3.21 -10.75 3.03
CA ALA A 46 -1.92 -10.63 3.70
C ALA A 46 -1.66 -9.18 4.16
N VAL A 47 -1.96 -8.19 3.31
CA VAL A 47 -1.86 -6.77 3.65
C VAL A 47 -2.86 -6.41 4.75
N ASP A 48 -4.12 -6.83 4.63
CA ASP A 48 -5.17 -6.57 5.63
C ASP A 48 -4.76 -7.05 7.02
N ARG A 49 -4.29 -8.31 7.11
CA ARG A 49 -3.79 -8.89 8.36
C ARG A 49 -2.62 -8.08 8.94
N ARG A 50 -1.66 -7.69 8.11
CA ARG A 50 -0.50 -6.90 8.56
C ARG A 50 -0.89 -5.53 9.10
N LEU A 51 -1.83 -4.85 8.43
CA LEU A 51 -2.32 -3.55 8.88
C LEU A 51 -3.09 -3.66 10.21
N GLN A 52 -3.89 -4.73 10.38
CA GLN A 52 -4.55 -5.04 11.66
C GLN A 52 -3.54 -5.33 12.77
N GLU A 53 -2.54 -6.17 12.52
CA GLU A 53 -1.45 -6.49 13.46
C GLU A 53 -0.67 -5.23 13.88
N ALA A 54 -0.43 -4.32 12.94
CA ALA A 54 0.25 -3.05 13.19
C ALA A 54 -0.62 -2.01 13.93
N GLY A 55 -1.92 -2.26 14.08
CA GLY A 55 -2.86 -1.34 14.75
C GLY A 55 -3.03 0.00 14.03
N VAL A 56 -2.72 0.05 12.72
CA VAL A 56 -2.86 1.27 11.92
C VAL A 56 -4.31 1.45 11.46
N ARG A 57 -4.74 2.71 11.32
CA ARG A 57 -6.05 3.01 10.73
C ARG A 57 -5.94 2.94 9.23
N TYR A 58 -6.83 2.17 8.60
CA TYR A 58 -6.88 2.06 7.16
C TYR A 58 -8.30 1.78 6.67
N LYS A 59 -8.53 2.02 5.39
CA LYS A 59 -9.76 1.63 4.68
C LYS A 59 -9.41 1.11 3.29
N TRP A 60 -10.13 0.09 2.85
CA TRP A 60 -10.04 -0.37 1.46
C TRP A 60 -10.85 0.56 0.55
N ALA A 61 -10.26 0.92 -0.59
CA ALA A 61 -10.87 1.78 -1.60
C ALA A 61 -10.82 1.08 -2.96
N PRO A 62 -11.97 0.66 -3.52
CA PRO A 62 -12.00 0.15 -4.88
C PRO A 62 -11.80 1.32 -5.88
N SER A 63 -11.00 1.09 -6.92
CA SER A 63 -10.90 2.01 -8.06
C SER A 63 -11.05 1.20 -9.34
N GLY A 64 -12.28 1.13 -9.85
CA GLY A 64 -12.64 0.22 -10.95
C GLY A 64 -12.37 -1.24 -10.57
N VAL A 65 -11.44 -1.88 -11.30
CA VAL A 65 -10.99 -3.27 -11.08
C VAL A 65 -9.63 -3.36 -10.36
N ALA A 66 -9.16 -2.28 -9.74
CA ALA A 66 -7.99 -2.27 -8.87
C ALA A 66 -8.42 -2.19 -7.40
N GLN A 67 -7.60 -2.78 -6.51
CA GLN A 67 -7.79 -2.66 -5.06
C GLN A 67 -6.70 -1.76 -4.48
N TYR A 68 -7.12 -0.69 -3.81
CA TYR A 68 -6.25 0.20 -3.08
C TYR A 68 -6.55 0.14 -1.59
N VAL A 69 -5.53 0.39 -0.78
CA VAL A 69 -5.68 0.64 0.65
C VAL A 69 -5.27 2.07 0.96
N ASP A 70 -6.10 2.80 1.69
CA ASP A 70 -5.84 4.14 2.20
C ASP A 70 -5.48 4.03 3.69
N ILE A 71 -4.24 4.37 4.02
CA ILE A 71 -3.63 4.21 5.35
C ILE A 71 -3.44 5.60 5.97
N GLU A 72 -3.97 5.79 7.17
CA GLU A 72 -3.74 7.02 7.93
C GLU A 72 -2.32 7.00 8.51
N LEU A 73 -1.55 8.03 8.21
CA LEU A 73 -0.21 8.24 8.71
C LEU A 73 -0.27 8.97 10.06
N PRO A 74 0.55 8.58 11.05
CA PRO A 74 0.72 9.39 12.26
C PRO A 74 1.23 10.79 11.88
N THR A 75 0.59 11.82 12.44
CA THR A 75 0.82 13.22 12.07
C THR A 75 2.23 13.70 12.40
N GLY A 76 2.87 14.38 11.45
CA GLY A 76 4.00 15.29 11.70
C GLY A 76 5.36 14.87 11.15
N GLU A 77 5.49 13.64 10.66
CA GLU A 77 6.78 13.12 10.22
C GLU A 77 6.78 12.90 8.70
N GLN A 78 7.78 13.45 8.01
CA GLN A 78 8.06 13.07 6.63
C GLN A 78 8.67 11.66 6.63
N VAL A 79 7.83 10.65 6.87
CA VAL A 79 8.30 9.26 6.81
C VAL A 79 8.48 8.89 5.34
N GLY A 80 9.62 8.30 5.00
CA GLY A 80 9.84 7.70 3.69
C GLY A 80 8.75 6.66 3.43
N VAL A 81 8.07 6.73 2.29
CA VAL A 81 6.92 5.85 2.01
C VAL A 81 7.37 4.39 2.01
N GLY A 82 8.56 4.12 1.45
CA GLY A 82 9.17 2.80 1.50
C GLY A 82 9.43 2.29 2.92
N ASP A 83 10.01 3.13 3.78
CA ASP A 83 10.35 2.73 5.16
C ASP A 83 9.09 2.47 6.00
N TYR A 84 8.09 3.35 5.91
CA TYR A 84 6.81 3.18 6.59
C TYR A 84 6.10 1.91 6.16
N LEU A 85 5.97 1.69 4.85
CA LEU A 85 5.33 0.48 4.32
C LEU A 85 6.13 -0.78 4.67
N SER A 86 7.45 -0.70 4.74
CA SER A 86 8.29 -1.82 5.15
C SER A 86 8.00 -2.24 6.59
N GLN A 87 7.89 -1.25 7.49
CA GLN A 87 7.59 -1.46 8.89
C GLN A 87 6.22 -2.12 9.08
N ILE A 88 5.16 -1.58 8.46
CA ILE A 88 3.80 -2.08 8.69
C ILE A 88 3.53 -3.41 7.98
N LEU A 89 4.09 -3.64 6.79
CA LEU A 89 3.84 -4.86 6.02
C LEU A 89 4.78 -6.01 6.42
N GLY A 90 5.87 -5.72 7.13
CA GLY A 90 6.87 -6.71 7.54
C GLY A 90 7.60 -7.33 6.35
N VAL A 91 7.71 -6.61 5.24
CA VAL A 91 8.45 -6.98 4.02
C VAL A 91 9.21 -5.77 3.51
N SER A 92 10.30 -5.96 2.76
CA SER A 92 11.03 -4.83 2.19
C SER A 92 10.17 -4.08 1.16
N VAL A 93 10.04 -2.76 1.31
CA VAL A 93 9.37 -1.88 0.37
C VAL A 93 10.33 -0.77 -0.05
N ARG A 94 10.54 -0.64 -1.35
CA ARG A 94 11.43 0.38 -1.93
C ARG A 94 10.68 1.27 -2.89
N GLU A 95 10.87 2.58 -2.78
CA GLU A 95 10.39 3.52 -3.78
C GLU A 95 11.17 3.31 -5.09
N THR A 96 10.45 3.30 -6.21
CA THR A 96 11.02 3.15 -7.55
C THR A 96 10.79 4.43 -8.34
N ALA A 97 11.79 4.83 -9.14
CA ALA A 97 11.73 5.98 -10.03
C ALA A 97 10.56 5.90 -11.04
#